data_AF-A0A151TSC1-F1
#
_entry.id   AF-A0A151TSC1-F1
#
_cell.length_a   1.000
_cell.length_b   1.000
_cell.length_c   1.000
_cell.angle_alpha   90.00
_cell.angle_beta   90.00
_cell.angle_gamma   90.00
#
_symmetry.space_group_name_H-M   'P 1'
#
loop_
_entity.id
_entity.type
_entity.pdbx_description
1 polymer ?
#
loop_
_entity_poly.entity_id
_entity_poly.type
_entity_poly.pdbx_seq_one_letter_code
_entity_poly.pdbx_strand_id
1 'polypeptide(L)' 'MLQFGFKANKCDPSLFIYHINNNVVYLLVCVDDIIITGSSSQFTQHLICQLNVIFSLKHLGK' A
#
# COMPACT_ATOMS: atom_id res chain seq x y z
N MET A 1 6.69 1.33 -3.42
CA MET A 1 5.33 1.81 -3.70
C MET A 1 5.08 1.93 -5.20
N LEU A 2 5.79 2.81 -5.92
CA LEU A 2 5.62 2.98 -7.38
C LEU A 2 5.86 1.68 -8.18
N GLN A 3 6.82 0.84 -7.75
CA GLN A 3 7.10 -0.46 -8.38
C GLN A 3 5.95 -1.48 -8.27
N PHE A 4 4.98 -1.25 -7.38
CA PHE A 4 3.81 -2.12 -7.20
C PHE A 4 2.60 -1.62 -7.99
N GLY A 5 2.76 -0.61 -8.85
CA GLY A 5 1.66 -0.02 -9.63
C GLY A 5 0.81 0.98 -8.85
N PHE A 6 1.18 1.30 -7.61
CA PHE A 6 0.53 2.38 -6.86
C PHE A 6 0.87 3.73 -7.51
N LYS A 7 -0.16 4.55 -7.75
CA LYS A 7 0.02 5.94 -8.16
C LYS A 7 -0.05 6.82 -6.92
N ALA A 8 0.97 7.66 -6.73
CA ALA A 8 0.92 8.71 -5.73
C ALA A 8 -0.18 9.71 -6.11
N ASN A 9 -0.96 10.15 -5.14
CA ASN A 9 -1.96 11.18 -5.37
C ASN A 9 -1.27 12.52 -5.68
N LYS A 10 -1.85 13.31 -6.60
CA LYS A 10 -1.31 14.61 -7.01
C LYS A 10 -1.38 15.67 -5.90
N CYS A 11 -2.36 15.56 -5.01
CA CYS A 11 -2.54 16.51 -3.91
C CYS A 11 -1.91 16.05 -2.60
N ASP A 12 -1.66 14.75 -2.44
CA ASP A 12 -1.16 14.18 -1.20
C ASP A 12 -0.10 13.09 -1.50
N PRO A 13 1.20 13.36 -1.26
CA PRO A 13 2.27 12.41 -1.57
C PRO A 13 2.32 11.21 -0.62
N SER A 14 1.59 11.27 0.51
CA SER A 14 1.44 10.16 1.46
C SER A 14 0.34 9.18 1.05
N LEU A 15 -0.59 9.60 0.18
CA LEU A 15 -1.65 8.75 -0.33
C LEU A 15 -1.24 8.06 -1.64
N PHE A 16 -1.25 6.75 -1.60
CA PHE A 16 -1.01 5.88 -2.73
C PHE A 16 -2.27 5.09 -3.05
N ILE A 17 -2.63 5.05 -4.33
CA ILE A 17 -3.84 4.37 -4.79
C ILE A 17 -3.45 3.25 -5.75
N TYR A 18 -3.98 2.05 -5.50
CA TYR A 18 -3.82 0.88 -6.36
C TYR A 18 -5.17 0.37 -6.82
N HIS A 19 -5.30 0.27 -8.15
CA HIS A 19 -6.48 -0.28 -8.80
C HIS A 19 -6.09 -1.64 -9.39
N ILE A 20 -6.83 -2.69 -9.03
CA ILE A 20 -6.76 -3.98 -9.72
C ILE A 20 -8.18 -4.41 -10.09
N ASN A 21 -8.45 -4.58 -11.37
CA ASN A 21 -9.77 -4.91 -11.92
C ASN A 21 -10.86 -3.95 -11.38
N ASN A 22 -11.85 -4.49 -10.66
CA ASN A 22 -12.94 -3.74 -10.02
C ASN A 22 -12.66 -3.38 -8.55
N ASN A 23 -11.46 -3.67 -8.06
CA ASN A 23 -11.06 -3.41 -6.68
C ASN A 23 -10.10 -2.22 -6.58
N VAL A 24 -10.28 -1.46 -5.51
CA VAL A 24 -9.45 -0.31 -5.19
C VAL A 24 -8.89 -0.48 -3.80
N VAL A 25 -7.61 -0.15 -3.65
CA VAL A 25 -6.92 -0.07 -2.37
C VAL A 25 -6.27 1.30 -2.24
N TYR A 26 -6.52 1.91 -1.08
CA TYR A 26 -5.90 3.14 -0.62
C TYR A 26 -4.86 2.78 0.44
N LEU A 27 -3.66 3.31 0.25
CA LEU A 27 -2.58 3.25 1.21
C LEU A 27 -2.21 4.67 1.61
N LEU A 28 -2.36 4.98 2.89
CA LEU A 28 -1.94 6.26 3.45
C LEU A 28 -0.72 6.03 4.36
N VAL A 29 0.37 6.72 4.06
CA VAL A 29 1.62 6.64 4.82
C VAL A 29 1.78 7.89 5.68
N CYS A 30 1.60 7.74 6.99
CA CYS A 30 1.94 8.75 7.97
C CYS A 30 3.37 8.51 8.48
N VAL A 31 3.89 9.45 9.28
CA VAL A 31 5.24 9.37 9.85
C VAL A 31 5.39 8.14 10.76
N ASP A 32 4.34 7.80 11.50
CA ASP A 32 4.37 6.73 12.50
C ASP A 32 3.53 5.50 12.11
N ASP A 33 2.55 5.67 11.22
CA ASP A 33 1.56 4.65 10.89
C ASP A 33 1.33 4.50 9.38
N ILE A 34 1.01 3.28 8.95
CA ILE A 34 0.55 2.98 7.59
C ILE A 34 -0.89 2.50 7.68
N ILE A 35 -1.81 3.25 7.07
CA ILE A 35 -3.23 2.91 7.00
C ILE A 35 -3.52 2.29 5.64
N ILE A 36 -4.16 1.12 5.64
CA ILE A 36 -4.55 0.40 4.42
C ILE A 36 -6.05 0.17 4.45
N THR A 37 -6.75 0.55 3.38
CA THR A 37 -8.18 0.34 3.21
C THR A 37 -8.47 -0.04 1.78
N GLY A 38 -9.36 -1.00 1.56
CA GLY A 38 -9.74 -1.42 0.21
C GLY A 38 -11.17 -1.90 0.11
N SER A 39 -11.63 -2.06 -1.13
CA SER A 39 -13.00 -2.47 -1.47
C SER A 39 -13.33 -3.92 -1.10
N SER A 40 -12.32 -4.78 -0.92
CA SER A 40 -12.47 -6.18 -0.53
C SER A 40 -11.52 -6.54 0.59
N SER A 41 -12.02 -7.16 1.66
CA SER A 41 -11.23 -7.58 2.82
C SER A 41 -10.17 -8.61 2.42
N GLN A 42 -10.52 -9.61 1.62
CA GLN A 42 -9.60 -10.64 1.15
C GLN A 42 -8.46 -10.04 0.32
N PHE A 43 -8.78 -9.08 -0.56
CA PHE A 43 -7.79 -8.40 -1.38
C PHE A 43 -6.88 -7.49 -0.54
N THR A 44 -7.47 -6.75 0.40
CA THR A 44 -6.74 -5.89 1.34
C THR A 44 -5.77 -6.71 2.18
N GLN A 45 -6.19 -7.88 2.66
CA GLN A 45 -5.36 -8.77 3.46
C GLN A 45 -4.19 -9.36 2.65
N HIS A 46 -4.43 -9.76 1.40
CA HIS A 46 -3.37 -10.21 0.51
C HIS A 46 -2.32 -9.11 0.27
N LEU A 47 -2.77 -7.87 0.07
CA LEU A 47 -1.90 -6.73 -0.15
C LEU A 47 -1.13 -6.33 1.11
N ILE A 48 -1.77 -6.38 2.28
CA ILE A 48 -1.10 -6.24 3.59
C ILE A 48 0.03 -7.26 3.72
N CYS A 49 -0.24 -8.55 3.45
CA CYS A 49 0.77 -9.61 3.53
C CYS A 49 1.97 -9.34 2.60
N GLN A 50 1.71 -8.96 1.34
CA GLN A 50 2.78 -8.61 0.40
C GLN A 50 3.61 -7.44 0.92
N LEU A 51 2.97 -6.34 1.33
CA LEU A 51 3.66 -5.18 1.89
C LEU A 51 4.46 -5.53 3.13
N ASN A 52 3.92 -6.36 4.03
CA ASN A 52 4.61 -6.81 5.24
C ASN A 52 5.91 -7.54 4.89
N VAL A 53 5.88 -8.45 3.90
CA VAL A 53 7.08 -9.14 3.42
C VAL A 53 8.11 -8.15 2.88
N ILE A 54 7.68 -7.17 2.08
CA ILE A 54 8.57 -6.18 1.46
C ILE A 54 9.16 -5.22 2.50
N PHE A 55 8.35 -4.75 3.45
CA PHE A 55 8.82 -3.87 4.53
C PHE A 55 9.75 -4.62 5.48
N SER A 56 9.43 -5.88 5.81
CA SER A 56 10.31 -6.75 6.60
C SER A 56 11.65 -6.97 5.90
N LEU A 57 11.64 -7.18 4.58
CA LEU A 57 12.86 -7.27 3.76
C LEU A 57 13.64 -5.94 3.72
N LYS A 58 12.95 -4.80 3.68
CA LYS A 58 13.60 -3.47 3.74
C LYS A 58 14.20 -3.16 5.11
N HIS A 59 13.64 -3.68 6.19
CA HIS A 59 14.17 -3.50 7.55
C HIS A 59 15.39 -4.37 7.85
N LEU A 60 15.77 -5.27 6.93
CA LEU A 60 16.94 -6.15 7.04
C LEU A 60 18.20 -5.58 6.36
N GLY A 61 18.12 -4.42 5.72
CA GLY A 61 19.29 -3.72 5.15
C GLY A 61 19.85 -2.68 6.13
N LYS A 62 20.94 -3.04 6.82
CA LYS A 62 21.89 -2.07 7.38
C LYS A 62 22.61 -1.31 6.27
#